data_AF-A0AAD7TTL6-F1
#
_entry.id   AF-A0AAD7TTL6-F1
#
_cell.length_a   1.000
_cell.length_b   1.000
_cell.length_c   1.000
_cell.angle_alpha   90.00
_cell.angle_beta   90.00
_cell.angle_gamma   90.00
#
_symmetry.space_group_name_H-M   'P 1'
#
loop_
_entity.id
_entity.type
_entity.pdbx_description
1 polymer ?
#
loop_
_entity_poly.entity_id
_entity_poly.type
_entity_poly.pdbx_seq_one_letter_code
_entity_poly.pdbx_strand_id
1 'polypeptide(L)'
;MSPGKLPHSTPFGPALGKKAGGNYDEVLEIARSYVPETVDFGFGLLSASSVNELLMAVYDALEVHRTLARKHGVVHRDLSIFNIMMFPTLECHTDRRNYLQDFPRPIDESLIRKARTQENRGARCLIIDYDNSAKLKAGKASAIHQTTLQCRIGTPSYIARAVCAGAVNSDEAAMFWEEQMPLLEGNARDIYIKVYGEERYNKYNDIPADTIHGGVPPSHIRPSELRAKAKTMPFYHRWEYDAESISWTMYSALLRVTPAGFTEQPKDISAVDLTDIWDILQKHVIPDRPRKVDTRLALLLNGGEIVLTALPPCMAPVGELLLRTIKHVLPSYPLMAEPPPHDDHLHEAMKRLILQYLVDNRDTPIPLIPHQLRPVYFPEARAVKQRF
;
A
#
# COMPACT_ATOMS: atom_id res chain seq x y z
N MET A 1 54.28 -13.50 33.52
CA MET A 1 54.31 -12.70 32.27
C MET A 1 52.92 -12.74 31.66
N SER A 2 52.29 -11.56 31.60
CA SER A 2 51.12 -11.09 30.83
C SER A 2 49.85 -11.95 30.70
N PRO A 3 48.67 -11.44 31.15
CA PRO A 3 47.37 -11.97 30.75
C PRO A 3 47.00 -11.47 29.34
N GLY A 4 46.53 -12.39 28.49
CA GLY A 4 46.12 -12.12 27.12
C GLY A 4 44.84 -11.28 27.04
N LYS A 5 44.92 -10.17 26.32
CA LYS A 5 43.78 -9.29 25.99
C LYS A 5 42.85 -9.99 25.00
N LEU A 6 41.55 -9.95 25.29
CA LEU A 6 40.47 -10.24 24.34
C LEU A 6 40.49 -9.22 23.19
N PRO A 7 40.20 -9.62 21.94
CA PRO A 7 40.08 -8.68 20.84
C PRO A 7 38.77 -7.88 20.96
N HIS A 8 38.90 -6.55 20.88
CA HIS A 8 37.79 -5.61 20.80
C HIS A 8 36.95 -5.87 19.55
N SER A 9 35.64 -6.04 19.75
CA SER A 9 34.61 -6.00 18.71
C SER A 9 34.54 -4.60 18.11
N THR A 10 34.91 -4.46 16.84
CA THR A 10 34.62 -3.28 16.02
C THR A 10 33.12 -3.23 15.68
N PRO A 11 32.45 -2.07 15.79
CA PRO A 11 31.10 -1.91 15.29
C PRO A 11 31.12 -1.91 13.75
N PHE A 12 30.32 -2.79 13.15
CA PHE A 12 30.03 -2.79 11.72
C PHE A 12 29.25 -1.50 11.36
N GLY A 13 29.97 -0.48 10.89
CA GLY A 13 29.38 0.59 10.10
C GLY A 13 29.27 0.13 8.63
N PRO A 14 28.16 0.35 7.93
CA PRO A 14 28.08 0.02 6.52
C PRO A 14 29.05 0.92 5.74
N ALA A 15 29.90 0.28 4.95
CA ALA A 15 30.80 0.95 4.01
C ALA A 15 29.97 1.81 3.04
N LEU A 16 30.20 3.11 3.07
CA LEU A 16 29.71 4.08 2.10
C LEU A 16 30.31 3.77 0.72
N GLY A 17 29.65 2.87 -0.02
CA GLY A 17 29.83 2.76 -1.45
C GLY A 17 29.37 4.07 -2.10
N LYS A 18 30.21 4.65 -2.98
CA LYS A 18 29.91 5.86 -3.74
C LYS A 18 28.53 5.73 -4.43
N LYS A 19 27.53 6.45 -3.90
CA LYS A 19 26.16 6.50 -4.41
C LYS A 19 26.15 7.22 -5.77
N ALA A 20 25.41 6.67 -6.72
CA ALA A 20 25.20 7.27 -8.04
C ALA A 20 24.51 8.63 -7.88
N GLY A 21 25.13 9.67 -8.43
CA GLY A 21 24.67 11.05 -8.33
C GLY A 21 23.28 11.22 -8.92
N GLY A 22 22.35 11.67 -8.08
CA GLY A 22 20.98 12.01 -8.45
C GLY A 22 20.19 12.40 -7.22
N ASN A 23 20.17 13.70 -6.90
CA ASN A 23 19.18 14.43 -6.10
C ASN A 23 18.60 13.81 -4.81
N TYR A 24 19.33 12.89 -4.18
CA TYR A 24 18.98 12.28 -2.89
C TYR A 24 18.80 13.36 -1.82
N ASP A 25 19.66 14.38 -1.86
CA ASP A 25 19.61 15.49 -0.90
C ASP A 25 18.34 16.35 -1.08
N GLU A 26 17.83 16.59 -2.29
CA GLU A 26 16.59 17.36 -2.51
C GLU A 26 15.33 16.55 -2.16
N VAL A 27 15.32 15.24 -2.43
CA VAL A 27 14.19 14.37 -2.02
C VAL A 27 14.16 14.22 -0.51
N LEU A 28 15.33 14.04 0.12
CA LEU A 28 15.46 14.10 1.57
C LEU A 28 15.13 15.49 2.10
N GLU A 29 15.48 16.59 1.47
CA GLU A 29 15.16 17.94 1.94
C GLU A 29 13.67 18.23 1.82
N ILE A 30 13.00 17.76 0.76
CA ILE A 30 11.54 17.82 0.66
C ILE A 30 10.91 16.92 1.71
N ALA A 31 11.30 15.65 1.79
CA ALA A 31 10.78 14.71 2.79
C ALA A 31 11.06 15.19 4.22
N ARG A 32 12.24 15.78 4.47
CA ARG A 32 12.65 16.37 5.76
C ARG A 32 12.00 17.71 6.04
N SER A 33 11.62 18.47 5.00
CA SER A 33 10.77 19.65 5.19
C SER A 33 9.35 19.26 5.61
N TYR A 34 8.91 18.04 5.25
CA TYR A 34 7.71 17.40 5.80
C TYR A 34 7.96 16.59 7.09
N VAL A 35 9.23 16.28 7.45
CA VAL A 35 9.67 15.42 8.57
C VAL A 35 11.06 15.89 9.09
N PRO A 36 11.14 16.94 9.93
CA PRO A 36 12.42 17.50 10.38
C PRO A 36 13.25 16.50 11.21
N GLU A 37 14.54 16.78 11.43
CA GLU A 37 15.48 15.97 12.23
C GLU A 37 15.17 15.92 13.76
N THR A 38 13.90 15.73 14.14
CA THR A 38 13.47 15.38 15.50
C THR A 38 12.64 14.09 15.48
N VAL A 39 12.52 13.43 16.65
CA VAL A 39 12.00 12.05 16.77
C VAL A 39 10.48 12.04 16.57
N ASP A 40 10.03 12.12 15.32
CA ASP A 40 8.64 11.80 14.97
C ASP A 40 8.43 10.31 15.28
N PHE A 41 7.71 10.03 16.36
CA PHE A 41 7.36 8.66 16.75
C PHE A 41 5.89 8.37 16.45
N GLY A 42 5.65 7.13 16.05
CA GLY A 42 4.32 6.56 15.89
C GLY A 42 4.36 5.09 16.26
N PHE A 43 3.22 4.44 16.13
CA PHE A 43 3.06 3.01 16.41
C PHE A 43 2.90 2.23 15.11
N GLY A 44 3.43 1.02 15.00
CA GLY A 44 3.20 0.21 13.80
C GLY A 44 1.71 -0.11 13.61
N LEU A 45 1.27 -0.42 12.38
CA LEU A 45 -0.14 -0.72 12.06
C LEU A 45 -0.78 -1.79 12.95
N LEU A 46 0.02 -2.73 13.47
CA LEU A 46 -0.43 -3.82 14.36
C LEU A 46 -0.80 -3.35 15.78
N SER A 47 -0.62 -2.07 16.08
CA SER A 47 -0.94 -1.46 17.38
C SER A 47 -2.37 -0.92 17.43
N ALA A 48 -3.12 -1.00 16.33
CA ALA A 48 -4.50 -0.54 16.25
C ALA A 48 -5.40 -1.26 17.27
N SER A 49 -6.28 -0.51 17.94
CA SER A 49 -7.25 -1.07 18.90
C SER A 49 -8.55 -1.54 18.23
N SER A 50 -8.75 -1.17 16.96
CA SER A 50 -9.87 -1.63 16.14
C SER A 50 -9.50 -1.68 14.67
N VAL A 51 -10.27 -2.44 13.89
CA VAL A 51 -10.16 -2.47 12.42
C VAL A 51 -10.30 -1.07 11.84
N ASN A 52 -11.25 -0.27 12.36
CA ASN A 52 -11.49 1.08 11.87
C ASN A 52 -10.26 1.98 12.06
N GLU A 53 -9.54 1.87 13.19
CA GLU A 53 -8.31 2.64 13.41
C GLU A 53 -7.21 2.29 12.41
N LEU A 54 -7.00 1.00 12.16
CA LEU A 54 -6.03 0.53 11.16
C LEU A 54 -6.39 1.07 9.77
N LEU A 55 -7.66 0.91 9.35
CA LEU A 55 -8.14 1.35 8.05
C LEU A 55 -8.11 2.87 7.88
N MET A 56 -8.38 3.63 8.94
CA MET A 56 -8.23 5.09 8.94
C MET A 56 -6.77 5.50 8.69
N ALA A 57 -5.80 4.82 9.28
CA ALA A 57 -4.38 5.08 9.00
C ALA A 57 -3.99 4.71 7.56
N VAL A 58 -4.48 3.59 7.04
CA VAL A 58 -4.26 3.19 5.63
C VAL A 58 -4.88 4.18 4.65
N TYR A 59 -6.10 4.66 4.92
CA TYR A 59 -6.76 5.69 4.12
C TYR A 59 -5.90 6.96 4.05
N ASP A 60 -5.38 7.40 5.19
CA ASP A 60 -4.52 8.57 5.26
C ASP A 60 -3.19 8.34 4.55
N ALA A 61 -2.61 7.12 4.63
CA ALA A 61 -1.38 6.79 3.90
C ALA A 61 -1.58 6.91 2.39
N LEU A 62 -2.75 6.50 1.87
CA LEU A 62 -3.10 6.70 0.47
C LEU A 62 -3.19 8.18 0.09
N GLU A 63 -3.81 9.04 0.91
CA GLU A 63 -3.94 10.46 0.60
C GLU A 63 -2.62 11.22 0.78
N VAL A 64 -1.80 10.88 1.78
CA VAL A 64 -0.45 11.42 1.99
C VAL A 64 0.43 11.08 0.79
N HIS A 65 0.52 9.79 0.44
CA HIS A 65 1.29 9.36 -0.73
C HIS A 65 0.81 10.03 -2.01
N ARG A 66 -0.50 10.05 -2.27
CA ARG A 66 -1.10 10.72 -3.43
C ARG A 66 -0.72 12.21 -3.50
N THR A 67 -0.69 12.89 -2.37
CA THR A 67 -0.31 14.30 -2.28
C THR A 67 1.17 14.50 -2.59
N LEU A 68 2.05 13.67 -2.02
CA LEU A 68 3.49 13.70 -2.30
C LEU A 68 3.79 13.44 -3.77
N ALA A 69 3.17 12.42 -4.35
CA ALA A 69 3.31 12.08 -5.75
C ALA A 69 2.82 13.22 -6.66
N ARG A 70 1.66 13.81 -6.35
CA ARG A 70 1.06 14.87 -7.18
C ARG A 70 1.76 16.21 -7.09
N LYS A 71 2.15 16.65 -5.89
CA LYS A 71 2.73 17.98 -5.68
C LYS A 71 4.24 18.00 -5.86
N HIS A 72 4.91 16.91 -5.48
CA HIS A 72 6.38 16.86 -5.47
C HIS A 72 6.95 15.84 -6.46
N GLY A 73 6.10 15.02 -7.09
CA GLY A 73 6.55 13.95 -7.97
C GLY A 73 7.24 12.83 -7.20
N VAL A 74 7.03 12.68 -5.89
CA VAL A 74 7.78 11.70 -5.08
C VAL A 74 7.02 10.36 -5.03
N VAL A 75 7.72 9.29 -5.35
CA VAL A 75 7.31 7.90 -5.09
C VAL A 75 8.21 7.30 -4.01
N HIS A 76 7.64 6.52 -3.09
CA HIS A 76 8.30 5.92 -1.94
C HIS A 76 9.08 4.65 -2.31
N ARG A 77 8.46 3.78 -3.13
CA ARG A 77 9.02 2.50 -3.63
C ARG A 77 9.31 1.39 -2.62
N ASP A 78 9.15 1.65 -1.33
CA ASP A 78 9.30 0.63 -0.28
C ASP A 78 8.24 0.76 0.82
N LEU A 79 6.96 0.86 0.44
CA LEU A 79 5.88 0.93 1.41
C LEU A 79 5.57 -0.45 1.97
N SER A 80 5.61 -0.56 3.29
CA SER A 80 5.43 -1.80 4.05
C SER A 80 4.78 -1.52 5.40
N ILE A 81 4.48 -2.58 6.15
CA ILE A 81 3.95 -2.46 7.53
C ILE A 81 4.91 -1.74 8.49
N PHE A 82 6.20 -1.66 8.15
CA PHE A 82 7.24 -1.01 8.95
C PHE A 82 7.39 0.48 8.62
N ASN A 83 6.95 0.89 7.43
CA ASN A 83 7.15 2.24 6.90
C ASN A 83 5.87 3.09 6.95
N ILE A 84 4.77 2.54 7.47
CA ILE A 84 3.51 3.25 7.75
C ILE A 84 3.25 3.18 9.24
N MET A 85 3.39 4.33 9.91
CA MET A 85 3.20 4.49 11.34
C MET A 85 1.84 5.11 11.62
N MET A 86 1.19 4.70 12.71
CA MET A 86 -0.07 5.22 13.24
C MET A 86 0.18 6.22 14.37
N PHE A 87 -0.81 7.09 14.61
CA PHE A 87 -0.82 8.04 15.73
C PHE A 87 0.46 8.88 15.83
N PRO A 88 0.84 9.58 14.74
CA PRO A 88 2.09 10.33 14.76
C PRO A 88 2.01 11.45 15.79
N THR A 89 3.02 11.50 16.65
CA THR A 89 3.24 12.67 17.51
C THR A 89 4.23 13.58 16.79
N LEU A 90 3.69 14.59 16.11
CA LEU A 90 4.51 15.62 15.47
C LEU A 90 4.86 16.68 16.52
N GLU A 91 6.14 16.94 16.74
CA GLU A 91 6.56 18.08 17.56
C GLU A 91 6.04 19.39 16.93
N CYS A 92 5.57 20.31 17.79
CA CYS A 92 5.04 21.61 17.38
C CYS A 92 6.16 22.51 16.86
N HIS A 93 6.54 22.34 15.60
CA HIS A 93 7.49 23.24 14.94
C HIS A 93 6.84 24.58 14.62
N THR A 94 7.57 25.67 14.86
CA THR A 94 7.12 27.06 14.70
C THR A 94 6.73 27.45 13.26
N ASP A 95 7.09 26.62 12.28
CA ASP A 95 6.87 26.87 10.84
C ASP A 95 5.78 25.98 10.20
N ARG A 96 4.95 25.32 11.04
CA ARG A 96 3.85 24.42 10.62
C ARG A 96 2.92 25.04 9.56
N ARG A 97 2.77 26.38 9.56
CA ARG A 97 1.85 27.10 8.67
C ARG A 97 2.19 26.97 7.18
N ASN A 98 3.48 26.89 6.82
CA ASN A 98 3.90 26.77 5.42
C ASN A 98 3.62 25.37 4.85
N TYR A 99 3.69 24.33 5.69
CA TYR A 99 3.44 22.94 5.30
C TYR A 99 1.97 22.54 5.35
N LEU A 100 1.16 23.25 6.14
CA LEU A 100 -0.26 22.97 6.32
C LEU A 100 -1.16 23.53 5.22
N GLN A 101 -0.70 24.54 4.44
CA GLN A 101 -1.51 25.17 3.38
C GLN A 101 -2.09 24.15 2.38
N ASP A 102 -1.37 23.05 2.24
CA ASP A 102 -1.56 22.06 1.19
C ASP A 102 -1.72 20.63 1.73
N PHE A 103 -1.91 20.49 3.04
CA PHE A 103 -2.00 19.21 3.73
C PHE A 103 -3.16 18.37 3.18
N PRO A 104 -2.96 17.05 2.94
CA PRO A 104 -4.02 16.15 2.51
C PRO A 104 -5.22 16.25 3.45
N ARG A 105 -6.44 16.12 2.94
CA ARG A 105 -7.63 16.05 3.81
C ARG A 105 -7.66 14.66 4.46
N PRO A 106 -7.40 14.53 5.77
CA PRO A 106 -7.37 13.24 6.41
C PRO A 106 -8.78 12.66 6.55
N ILE A 107 -8.86 11.37 6.79
CA ILE A 107 -10.11 10.62 7.01
C ILE A 107 -10.96 11.22 8.13
N ASP A 108 -10.32 11.82 9.14
CA ASP A 108 -11.01 12.50 10.23
C ASP A 108 -11.89 13.66 9.72
N GLU A 109 -11.51 14.37 8.66
CA GLU A 109 -12.38 15.38 8.05
C GLU A 109 -13.64 14.77 7.41
N SER A 110 -13.52 13.52 6.94
CA SER A 110 -14.65 12.77 6.38
C SER A 110 -15.56 12.23 7.48
N LEU A 111 -14.99 11.62 8.52
CA LEU A 111 -15.78 10.90 9.53
C LEU A 111 -16.25 11.79 10.69
N ILE A 112 -15.47 12.79 11.09
CA ILE A 112 -15.79 13.66 12.22
C ILE A 112 -16.59 14.86 11.71
N ARG A 113 -17.84 14.98 12.16
CA ARG A 113 -18.78 16.05 11.77
C ARG A 113 -18.33 17.47 12.15
N LYS A 114 -17.21 17.63 12.84
CA LYS A 114 -16.64 18.93 13.24
C LYS A 114 -15.45 19.26 12.35
N ALA A 115 -15.57 20.34 11.58
CA ALA A 115 -14.47 20.89 10.83
C ALA A 115 -13.32 21.24 11.78
N ARG A 116 -12.15 20.63 11.57
CA ARG A 116 -10.92 21.02 12.28
C ARG A 116 -10.34 22.25 11.60
N THR A 117 -9.83 23.19 12.40
CA THR A 117 -8.97 24.26 11.90
C THR A 117 -7.74 23.63 11.24
N GLN A 118 -7.15 24.33 10.26
CA GLN A 118 -6.00 23.83 9.50
C GLN A 118 -4.83 23.42 10.39
N GLU A 119 -4.60 24.15 11.49
CA GLU A 119 -3.57 23.88 12.50
C GLU A 119 -3.79 22.60 13.33
N ASN A 120 -5.03 22.10 13.34
CA ASN A 120 -5.45 20.88 14.04
C ASN A 120 -5.67 19.69 13.07
N ARG A 121 -5.35 19.85 11.78
CA ARG A 121 -5.39 18.75 10.82
C ARG A 121 -4.13 17.91 10.99
N GLY A 122 -4.32 16.64 11.30
CA GLY A 122 -3.26 15.64 11.37
C GLY A 122 -3.74 14.38 10.69
N ALA A 123 -2.90 13.83 9.83
CA ALA A 123 -3.10 12.48 9.33
C ALA A 123 -2.95 11.51 10.50
N ARG A 124 -3.75 10.44 10.51
CA ARG A 124 -3.62 9.33 11.45
C ARG A 124 -2.43 8.44 11.13
N CYS A 125 -1.68 8.74 10.08
CA CYS A 125 -0.47 8.06 9.70
C CYS A 125 0.73 8.99 9.48
N LEU A 126 1.92 8.40 9.55
CA LEU A 126 3.18 8.96 9.09
C LEU A 126 3.88 7.92 8.21
N ILE A 127 4.26 8.33 7.01
CA ILE A 127 5.09 7.51 6.11
C ILE A 127 6.55 7.88 6.38
N ILE A 128 7.38 6.87 6.66
CA ILE A 128 8.81 7.03 7.00
C ILE A 128 9.69 6.22 6.04
N ASP A 129 11.00 6.41 6.15
CA ASP A 129 12.02 5.64 5.40
C ASP A 129 12.02 5.91 3.88
N TYR A 130 12.25 7.18 3.51
CA TYR A 130 12.37 7.64 2.13
C TYR A 130 13.73 7.33 1.48
N ASP A 131 14.57 6.49 2.07
CA ASP A 131 15.89 6.18 1.52
C ASP A 131 15.82 5.53 0.13
N ASN A 132 14.74 4.78 -0.09
CA ASN A 132 14.42 4.17 -1.36
C ASN A 132 13.56 5.04 -2.26
N SER A 133 13.20 6.27 -1.89
CA SER A 133 12.31 7.10 -2.70
C SER A 133 12.95 7.62 -3.99
N ALA A 134 12.12 8.07 -4.93
CA ALA A 134 12.56 8.70 -6.16
C ALA A 134 11.62 9.82 -6.58
N LYS A 135 12.17 10.85 -7.22
CA LYS A 135 11.37 11.89 -7.88
C LYS A 135 10.92 11.39 -9.26
N LEU A 136 9.82 11.92 -9.76
CA LEU A 136 9.28 11.75 -11.11
C LEU A 136 9.27 13.14 -11.75
N LYS A 137 10.05 13.35 -12.82
CA LYS A 137 10.15 14.68 -13.43
C LYS A 137 8.91 14.92 -14.30
N ALA A 138 8.20 16.03 -14.05
CA ALA A 138 6.96 16.38 -14.72
C ALA A 138 5.85 15.30 -14.65
N GLY A 139 5.82 14.49 -13.59
CA GLY A 139 4.85 13.39 -13.44
C GLY A 139 5.02 12.27 -14.47
N LYS A 140 6.10 12.29 -15.28
CA LYS A 140 6.37 11.28 -16.31
C LYS A 140 7.69 10.57 -15.97
N ALA A 141 7.65 9.25 -15.94
CA ALA A 141 8.81 8.41 -15.61
C ALA A 141 9.99 8.53 -16.61
N SER A 142 9.83 9.25 -17.72
CA SER A 142 10.78 9.27 -18.85
C SER A 142 12.00 10.19 -18.69
N ALA A 143 12.08 11.05 -17.66
CA ALA A 143 13.08 12.12 -17.60
C ALA A 143 13.94 12.18 -16.31
N ILE A 144 14.03 11.09 -15.55
CA ILE A 144 15.01 10.88 -14.46
C ILE A 144 15.85 9.65 -14.82
N HIS A 145 17.05 9.51 -14.23
CA HIS A 145 17.94 8.34 -14.33
C HIS A 145 17.12 7.06 -14.50
N GLN A 146 16.95 6.63 -15.76
CA GLN A 146 16.05 5.53 -16.13
C GLN A 146 16.37 4.28 -15.31
N THR A 147 17.64 4.13 -14.94
CA THR A 147 18.17 3.09 -14.06
C THR A 147 17.52 3.07 -12.68
N THR A 148 17.26 4.21 -12.03
CA THR A 148 16.73 4.25 -10.66
C THR A 148 15.29 3.76 -10.63
N LEU A 149 14.41 4.29 -11.49
CA LEU A 149 12.99 3.89 -11.53
C LEU A 149 12.78 2.48 -12.10
N GLN A 150 13.80 1.89 -12.72
CA GLN A 150 13.80 0.49 -13.17
C GLN A 150 14.27 -0.49 -12.10
N CYS A 151 14.88 -0.01 -11.00
CA CYS A 151 15.31 -0.87 -9.91
C CYS A 151 14.11 -1.55 -9.25
N ARG A 152 14.24 -2.87 -9.06
CA ARG A 152 13.26 -3.70 -8.35
C ARG A 152 13.57 -3.66 -6.85
N ILE A 153 13.15 -2.57 -6.22
CA ILE A 153 13.36 -2.30 -4.79
C ILE A 153 12.00 -2.33 -4.10
N GLY A 154 12.00 -2.82 -2.87
CA GLY A 154 10.83 -2.93 -2.02
C GLY A 154 10.92 -4.17 -1.13
N THR A 155 10.16 -4.16 -0.05
CA THR A 155 10.05 -5.32 0.83
C THR A 155 9.22 -6.42 0.14
N PRO A 156 9.71 -7.67 -0.02
CA PRO A 156 9.09 -8.68 -0.90
C PRO A 156 7.59 -8.93 -0.66
N SER A 157 7.13 -9.12 0.57
CA SER A 157 5.70 -9.39 0.80
C SER A 157 4.79 -8.22 0.38
N TYR A 158 5.32 -7.00 0.27
CA TYR A 158 4.57 -5.76 0.04
C TYR A 158 4.83 -5.12 -1.32
N ILE A 159 5.93 -5.45 -2.01
CA ILE A 159 6.27 -4.84 -3.30
C ILE A 159 5.15 -5.04 -4.33
N ALA A 160 4.89 -4.06 -5.19
CA ALA A 160 3.93 -4.21 -6.28
C ALA A 160 4.38 -5.27 -7.30
N ARG A 161 3.41 -5.96 -7.93
CA ARG A 161 3.69 -7.08 -8.85
C ARG A 161 4.56 -6.68 -10.05
N ALA A 162 4.27 -5.54 -10.66
CA ALA A 162 5.06 -5.03 -11.80
C ALA A 162 6.51 -4.69 -11.38
N VAL A 163 6.70 -4.18 -10.16
CA VAL A 163 8.02 -3.84 -9.61
C VAL A 163 8.80 -5.09 -9.25
N CYS A 164 8.15 -6.08 -8.63
CA CYS A 164 8.73 -7.39 -8.36
C CYS A 164 9.23 -8.07 -9.66
N ALA A 165 8.38 -8.04 -10.70
CA ALA A 165 8.74 -8.56 -12.01
C ALA A 165 9.77 -7.70 -12.77
N GLY A 166 9.96 -6.43 -12.41
CA GLY A 166 10.73 -5.45 -13.19
C GLY A 166 10.23 -5.32 -14.62
N ALA A 167 8.93 -5.46 -14.82
CA ALA A 167 8.29 -5.49 -16.12
C ALA A 167 6.82 -5.06 -16.00
N VAL A 168 6.26 -4.53 -17.08
CA VAL A 168 4.81 -4.30 -17.16
C VAL A 168 4.09 -5.63 -16.95
N ASN A 169 3.16 -5.66 -15.99
CA ASN A 169 2.43 -6.88 -15.67
C ASN A 169 1.62 -7.33 -16.90
N SER A 170 1.79 -8.58 -17.31
CA SER A 170 1.17 -9.16 -18.50
C SER A 170 0.49 -10.50 -18.23
N ASP A 171 0.16 -10.74 -16.97
CA ASP A 171 -0.71 -11.85 -16.58
C ASP A 171 -2.12 -11.63 -17.14
N GLU A 172 -2.80 -12.71 -17.51
CA GLU A 172 -4.11 -12.65 -18.18
C GLU A 172 -5.18 -11.96 -17.32
N ALA A 173 -5.17 -12.25 -16.02
CA ALA A 173 -6.04 -11.60 -15.03
C ALA A 173 -5.80 -10.09 -14.91
N ALA A 174 -4.63 -9.59 -15.32
CA ALA A 174 -4.34 -8.16 -15.35
C ALA A 174 -4.77 -7.48 -16.67
N MET A 175 -5.14 -8.28 -17.69
CA MET A 175 -5.56 -7.82 -19.02
C MET A 175 -7.09 -7.78 -19.18
N PHE A 176 -7.78 -8.75 -18.60
CA PHE A 176 -9.24 -8.88 -18.66
C PHE A 176 -9.79 -8.60 -17.28
N TRP A 177 -10.25 -7.37 -17.11
CA TRP A 177 -10.72 -6.85 -15.85
C TRP A 177 -11.96 -6.01 -16.08
N GLU A 178 -12.91 -6.10 -15.14
CA GLU A 178 -14.29 -5.64 -15.32
C GLU A 178 -14.78 -4.75 -14.17
N GLU A 179 -13.97 -4.54 -13.14
CA GLU A 179 -14.43 -3.87 -11.91
C GLU A 179 -14.36 -2.35 -12.04
N GLN A 180 -15.51 -1.73 -12.26
CA GLN A 180 -15.65 -0.28 -12.35
C GLN A 180 -15.20 0.44 -11.06
N MET A 181 -14.80 1.70 -11.20
CA MET A 181 -14.47 2.60 -10.10
C MET A 181 -15.54 2.50 -9.02
N PRO A 182 -15.17 2.17 -7.76
CA PRO A 182 -16.13 2.04 -6.68
C PRO A 182 -17.00 3.30 -6.55
N LEU A 183 -18.31 3.09 -6.54
CA LEU A 183 -19.27 4.14 -6.22
C LEU A 183 -19.49 4.13 -4.71
N LEU A 184 -19.57 5.32 -4.12
CA LEU A 184 -19.99 5.51 -2.74
C LEU A 184 -21.51 5.60 -2.69
N GLU A 185 -22.09 5.04 -1.64
CA GLU A 185 -23.54 5.02 -1.43
C GLU A 185 -23.91 5.78 -0.15
N GLY A 186 -25.15 6.29 -0.13
CA GLY A 186 -25.76 6.95 1.03
C GLY A 186 -24.84 7.97 1.71
N ASN A 187 -24.70 7.82 3.03
CA ASN A 187 -23.93 8.74 3.86
C ASN A 187 -22.43 8.79 3.50
N ALA A 188 -21.85 7.72 2.95
CA ALA A 188 -20.45 7.73 2.53
C ALA A 188 -20.23 8.68 1.34
N ARG A 189 -21.17 8.68 0.38
CA ARG A 189 -21.16 9.63 -0.75
C ARG A 189 -21.32 11.06 -0.26
N ASP A 190 -22.29 11.31 0.62
CA ASP A 190 -22.56 12.66 1.15
C ASP A 190 -21.36 13.22 1.91
N ILE A 191 -20.72 12.39 2.73
CA ILE A 191 -19.48 12.72 3.43
C ILE A 191 -18.38 13.06 2.44
N TYR A 192 -18.16 12.22 1.43
CA TYR A 192 -17.11 12.43 0.45
C TYR A 192 -17.32 13.75 -0.31
N ILE A 193 -18.53 14.00 -0.82
CA ILE A 193 -18.86 15.21 -1.57
C ILE A 193 -18.69 16.44 -0.70
N LYS A 194 -19.10 16.39 0.57
CA LYS A 194 -18.92 17.49 1.52
C LYS A 194 -17.45 17.86 1.74
N VAL A 195 -16.57 16.86 1.77
CA VAL A 195 -15.13 17.08 2.03
C VAL A 195 -14.40 17.46 0.75
N TYR A 196 -14.61 16.73 -0.35
CA TYR A 196 -13.79 16.81 -1.54
C TYR A 196 -14.44 17.57 -2.70
N GLY A 197 -15.76 17.79 -2.64
CA GLY A 197 -16.56 18.36 -3.73
C GLY A 197 -17.04 17.31 -4.73
N GLU A 198 -18.18 17.59 -5.35
CA GLU A 198 -18.78 16.73 -6.37
C GLU A 198 -17.91 16.66 -7.64
N GLU A 199 -17.19 17.74 -7.97
CA GLU A 199 -16.23 17.76 -9.08
C GLU A 199 -15.16 16.68 -8.92
N ARG A 200 -14.54 16.56 -7.73
CA ARG A 200 -13.54 15.52 -7.46
C ARG A 200 -14.16 14.13 -7.47
N TYR A 201 -15.39 13.96 -7.00
CA TYR A 201 -16.08 12.66 -7.07
C TYR A 201 -16.30 12.24 -8.53
N ASN A 202 -16.85 13.13 -9.36
CA ASN A 202 -17.15 12.85 -10.76
C ASN A 202 -15.91 12.67 -11.62
N LYS A 203 -14.80 13.36 -11.29
CA LYS A 203 -13.50 13.26 -11.98
C LYS A 203 -12.99 11.83 -12.15
N TYR A 204 -13.27 10.94 -11.19
CA TYR A 204 -12.76 9.56 -11.20
C TYR A 204 -13.80 8.52 -11.62
N ASN A 205 -15.04 8.94 -11.88
CA ASN A 205 -16.08 8.00 -12.31
C ASN A 205 -15.78 7.50 -13.73
N ASP A 206 -16.18 6.26 -13.99
CA ASP A 206 -16.05 5.64 -15.30
C ASP A 206 -17.04 6.24 -16.29
N ILE A 207 -16.58 7.23 -17.04
CA ILE A 207 -17.33 7.93 -18.06
C ILE A 207 -16.43 8.07 -19.30
N PRO A 208 -16.82 7.52 -20.46
CA PRO A 208 -18.04 6.73 -20.73
C PRO A 208 -18.07 5.37 -19.99
N ALA A 209 -19.25 4.72 -19.95
CA ALA A 209 -19.52 3.54 -19.10
C ALA A 209 -18.70 2.28 -19.45
N ASP A 210 -18.06 2.28 -20.61
CA ASP A 210 -17.10 1.26 -21.09
C ASP A 210 -15.67 1.50 -20.59
N THR A 211 -15.42 2.60 -19.88
CA THR A 211 -14.16 2.81 -19.17
C THR A 211 -14.15 2.06 -17.84
N ILE A 212 -12.95 1.72 -17.38
CA ILE A 212 -12.74 1.10 -16.09
C ILE A 212 -11.52 1.76 -15.43
N HIS A 213 -11.76 2.38 -14.28
CA HIS A 213 -10.86 3.37 -13.67
C HIS A 213 -10.46 4.48 -14.67
N GLY A 214 -11.41 4.95 -15.47
CA GLY A 214 -11.22 6.00 -16.47
C GLY A 214 -10.35 5.61 -17.67
N GLY A 215 -9.81 4.40 -17.72
CA GLY A 215 -9.08 3.85 -18.88
C GLY A 215 -9.94 2.91 -19.70
N VAL A 216 -9.52 2.60 -20.92
CA VAL A 216 -10.22 1.66 -21.81
C VAL A 216 -9.54 0.29 -21.77
N PRO A 217 -10.22 -0.77 -21.31
CA PRO A 217 -9.66 -2.12 -21.31
C PRO A 217 -9.26 -2.58 -22.73
N PRO A 218 -8.20 -3.38 -22.88
CA PRO A 218 -7.73 -3.82 -24.19
C PRO A 218 -8.54 -5.04 -24.73
N SER A 219 -9.88 -4.97 -24.64
CA SER A 219 -10.81 -6.08 -24.90
C SER A 219 -10.76 -6.63 -26.33
N HIS A 220 -10.34 -5.83 -27.31
CA HIS A 220 -10.24 -6.21 -28.72
C HIS A 220 -8.87 -6.81 -29.12
N ILE A 221 -7.89 -6.82 -28.22
CA ILE A 221 -6.52 -7.28 -28.52
C ILE A 221 -6.33 -8.70 -27.97
N ARG A 222 -5.75 -9.59 -28.78
CA ARG A 222 -5.52 -10.97 -28.35
C ARG A 222 -4.52 -11.01 -27.18
N PRO A 223 -4.69 -11.90 -26.18
CA PRO A 223 -3.77 -12.00 -25.04
C PRO A 223 -2.30 -12.16 -25.45
N SER A 224 -2.03 -12.93 -26.52
CA SER A 224 -0.67 -13.12 -27.05
C SER A 224 -0.03 -11.84 -27.59
N GLU A 225 -0.82 -10.97 -28.21
CA GLU A 225 -0.38 -9.67 -28.74
C GLU A 225 -0.13 -8.69 -27.59
N LEU A 226 -0.99 -8.66 -26.57
CA LEU A 226 -0.77 -7.86 -25.36
C LEU A 226 0.49 -8.29 -24.61
N ARG A 227 0.73 -9.60 -24.47
CA ARG A 227 1.99 -10.12 -23.89
C ARG A 227 3.19 -9.69 -24.72
N ALA A 228 3.10 -9.71 -26.05
CA ALA A 228 4.18 -9.23 -26.92
C ALA A 228 4.43 -7.72 -26.76
N LYS A 229 3.37 -6.91 -26.68
CA LYS A 229 3.44 -5.46 -26.39
C LYS A 229 4.08 -5.21 -25.03
N ALA A 230 3.61 -5.87 -23.97
CA ALA A 230 4.18 -5.73 -22.62
C ALA A 230 5.68 -6.03 -22.58
N LYS A 231 6.13 -7.00 -23.40
CA LYS A 231 7.55 -7.37 -23.50
C LYS A 231 8.42 -6.27 -24.11
N THR A 232 7.88 -5.38 -24.93
CA THR A 232 8.64 -4.28 -25.55
C THR A 232 8.50 -2.96 -24.79
N MET A 233 7.52 -2.85 -23.91
CA MET A 233 7.32 -1.66 -23.09
C MET A 233 8.43 -1.49 -22.06
N PRO A 234 8.98 -0.28 -21.91
CA PRO A 234 9.91 0.00 -20.82
C PRO A 234 9.15 0.01 -19.50
N PHE A 235 9.74 -0.63 -18.49
CA PHE A 235 9.25 -0.59 -17.13
C PHE A 235 9.84 0.62 -16.38
N TYR A 236 9.01 1.26 -15.55
CA TYR A 236 9.42 2.27 -14.58
C TYR A 236 8.48 2.22 -13.40
N HIS A 237 8.94 2.57 -12.20
CA HIS A 237 8.08 2.72 -11.03
C HIS A 237 7.04 3.84 -11.25
N ARG A 238 5.79 3.58 -10.89
CA ARG A 238 4.64 4.48 -11.08
C ARG A 238 3.84 4.63 -9.78
N TRP A 239 2.93 5.60 -9.73
CA TRP A 239 2.21 5.95 -8.51
C TRP A 239 1.32 4.80 -8.03
N GLU A 240 0.68 4.11 -8.96
CA GLU A 240 -0.19 2.97 -8.66
C GLU A 240 0.58 1.80 -8.03
N TYR A 241 1.90 1.70 -8.21
CA TYR A 241 2.69 0.64 -7.60
C TYR A 241 2.92 0.87 -6.10
N ASP A 242 3.05 2.12 -5.68
CA ASP A 242 3.05 2.45 -4.25
C ASP A 242 1.65 2.27 -3.65
N ALA A 243 0.60 2.55 -4.40
CA ALA A 243 -0.78 2.25 -4.00
C ALA A 243 -0.99 0.73 -3.82
N GLU A 244 -0.54 -0.08 -4.78
CA GLU A 244 -0.55 -1.54 -4.68
C GLU A 244 0.26 -2.02 -3.45
N SER A 245 1.41 -1.40 -3.16
CA SER A 245 2.20 -1.76 -1.98
C SER A 245 1.49 -1.44 -0.66
N ILE A 246 0.75 -0.32 -0.60
CA ILE A 246 -0.15 0.00 0.52
C ILE A 246 -1.26 -1.05 0.64
N SER A 247 -1.81 -1.52 -0.48
CA SER A 247 -2.84 -2.56 -0.49
C SER A 247 -2.32 -3.89 0.09
N TRP A 248 -1.11 -4.34 -0.29
CA TRP A 248 -0.48 -5.52 0.29
C TRP A 248 -0.16 -5.34 1.77
N THR A 249 0.23 -4.13 2.18
CA THR A 249 0.44 -3.77 3.58
C THR A 249 -0.84 -3.89 4.40
N MET A 250 -1.94 -3.34 3.89
CA MET A 250 -3.27 -3.45 4.49
C MET A 250 -3.73 -4.91 4.57
N TYR A 251 -3.60 -5.66 3.46
CA TYR A 251 -3.97 -7.07 3.37
C TYR A 251 -3.23 -7.90 4.42
N SER A 252 -1.91 -7.78 4.48
CA SER A 252 -1.07 -8.49 5.44
C SER A 252 -1.40 -8.14 6.90
N ALA A 253 -1.68 -6.87 7.19
CA ALA A 253 -2.00 -6.43 8.54
C ALA A 253 -3.37 -6.98 8.98
N LEU A 254 -4.41 -6.75 8.18
CA LEU A 254 -5.78 -7.19 8.49
C LEU A 254 -5.91 -8.70 8.55
N LEU A 255 -5.15 -9.45 7.76
CA LEU A 255 -5.14 -10.90 7.80
C LEU A 255 -4.61 -11.45 9.14
N ARG A 256 -3.67 -10.74 9.77
CA ARG A 256 -2.95 -11.20 10.98
C ARG A 256 -3.44 -10.61 12.29
N VAL A 257 -4.16 -9.50 12.32
CA VAL A 257 -4.67 -8.93 13.60
C VAL A 257 -5.65 -9.89 14.28
N THR A 258 -5.66 -9.89 15.62
CA THR A 258 -6.58 -10.73 16.42
C THR A 258 -7.79 -9.92 16.89
N PRO A 259 -9.02 -10.27 16.47
CA PRO A 259 -10.24 -9.68 17.04
C PRO A 259 -10.37 -9.97 18.53
N ALA A 260 -10.82 -8.99 19.31
CA ALA A 260 -11.01 -9.17 20.74
C ALA A 260 -12.09 -10.23 21.02
N GLY A 261 -11.82 -11.14 21.95
CA GLY A 261 -12.73 -12.24 22.30
C GLY A 261 -12.75 -13.40 21.29
N PHE A 262 -12.03 -13.30 20.17
CA PHE A 262 -11.88 -14.42 19.24
C PHE A 262 -10.72 -15.32 19.68
N THR A 263 -10.99 -16.63 19.76
CA THR A 263 -9.97 -17.65 19.99
C THR A 263 -9.98 -18.60 18.81
N GLU A 264 -8.83 -18.72 18.15
CA GLU A 264 -8.67 -19.56 16.97
C GLU A 264 -8.07 -20.92 17.34
N GLN A 265 -8.64 -22.00 16.84
CA GLN A 265 -8.08 -23.34 16.96
C GLN A 265 -7.30 -23.72 15.70
N PRO A 266 -6.22 -24.53 15.79
CA PRO A 266 -5.41 -24.89 14.63
C PRO A 266 -6.15 -25.59 13.48
N LYS A 267 -7.29 -26.21 13.78
CA LYS A 267 -8.11 -26.96 12.81
C LYS A 267 -9.27 -26.15 12.24
N ASP A 268 -9.46 -24.91 12.70
CA ASP A 268 -10.49 -24.04 12.15
C ASP A 268 -10.13 -23.71 10.70
N ILE A 269 -11.12 -23.66 9.82
CA ILE A 269 -10.92 -23.34 8.39
C ILE A 269 -10.18 -22.00 8.25
N SER A 270 -10.54 -21.02 9.09
CA SER A 270 -9.87 -19.72 9.12
C SER A 270 -8.39 -19.78 9.48
N ALA A 271 -7.97 -20.74 10.29
CA ALA A 271 -6.58 -20.94 10.66
C ALA A 271 -5.78 -21.63 9.55
N VAL A 272 -6.40 -22.60 8.87
CA VAL A 272 -5.80 -23.33 7.74
C VAL A 272 -5.59 -22.38 6.58
N ASP A 273 -6.64 -21.68 6.14
CA ASP A 273 -6.56 -20.77 5.00
C ASP A 273 -5.67 -19.56 5.31
N LEU A 274 -5.68 -19.05 6.56
CA LEU A 274 -4.71 -18.05 7.01
C LEU A 274 -3.27 -18.56 6.83
N THR A 275 -2.99 -19.79 7.23
CA THR A 275 -1.66 -20.37 7.14
C THR A 275 -1.21 -20.48 5.69
N ASP A 276 -2.09 -20.95 4.79
CA ASP A 276 -1.78 -21.09 3.37
C ASP A 276 -1.50 -19.74 2.70
N ILE A 277 -2.34 -18.74 2.96
CA ILE A 277 -2.12 -17.37 2.46
C ILE A 277 -0.81 -16.80 3.02
N TRP A 278 -0.58 -16.98 4.33
CA TRP A 278 0.61 -16.43 4.98
C TRP A 278 1.90 -17.08 4.48
N ASP A 279 1.88 -18.38 4.18
CA ASP A 279 3.00 -19.10 3.58
C ASP A 279 3.40 -18.51 2.23
N ILE A 280 2.40 -18.18 1.39
CA ILE A 280 2.62 -17.51 0.10
C ILE A 280 3.25 -16.13 0.29
N LEU A 281 2.74 -15.32 1.23
CA LEU A 281 3.25 -13.97 1.50
C LEU A 281 4.67 -13.99 2.08
N GLN A 282 4.98 -14.91 2.98
CA GLN A 282 6.30 -15.03 3.63
C GLN A 282 7.38 -15.59 2.70
N LYS A 283 7.02 -16.57 1.86
CA LYS A 283 7.96 -17.17 0.90
C LYS A 283 8.12 -16.35 -0.37
N HIS A 284 7.34 -15.28 -0.54
CA HIS A 284 7.47 -14.40 -1.68
C HIS A 284 8.84 -13.71 -1.68
N VAL A 285 9.51 -13.75 -2.82
CA VAL A 285 10.83 -13.14 -3.04
C VAL A 285 10.82 -12.36 -4.34
N ILE A 286 11.64 -11.31 -4.41
CA ILE A 286 11.93 -10.63 -5.68
C ILE A 286 12.79 -11.58 -6.52
N PRO A 287 12.31 -12.06 -7.69
CA PRO A 287 13.06 -13.04 -8.47
C PRO A 287 14.36 -12.45 -9.04
N ASP A 288 15.43 -13.24 -9.12
CA ASP A 288 16.71 -12.77 -9.67
C ASP A 288 16.61 -12.24 -11.10
N ARG A 289 15.68 -12.80 -11.88
CA ARG A 289 15.44 -12.41 -13.29
C ARG A 289 14.09 -11.71 -13.45
N PRO A 290 14.00 -10.67 -14.28
CA PRO A 290 12.74 -9.99 -14.54
C PRO A 290 11.77 -10.91 -15.28
N ARG A 291 10.48 -10.52 -15.31
CA ARG A 291 9.38 -11.22 -16.00
C ARG A 291 9.08 -12.62 -15.47
N LYS A 292 9.41 -12.86 -14.22
CA LYS A 292 8.93 -14.01 -13.47
C LYS A 292 7.53 -13.72 -12.93
N VAL A 293 6.69 -14.75 -12.91
CA VAL A 293 5.33 -14.68 -12.38
C VAL A 293 5.42 -14.38 -10.88
N ASP A 294 4.60 -13.45 -10.41
CA ASP A 294 4.48 -13.15 -8.99
C ASP A 294 3.80 -14.33 -8.27
N THR A 295 4.44 -14.90 -7.25
CA THR A 295 3.88 -16.07 -6.55
C THR A 295 2.58 -15.74 -5.81
N ARG A 296 2.35 -14.46 -5.47
CA ARG A 296 1.11 -14.00 -4.84
C ARG A 296 -0.05 -13.92 -5.83
N LEU A 297 0.20 -14.11 -7.13
CA LEU A 297 -0.89 -14.21 -8.11
C LEU A 297 -1.90 -15.28 -7.72
N ALA A 298 -1.46 -16.37 -7.07
CA ALA A 298 -2.35 -17.40 -6.52
C ALA A 298 -3.41 -16.86 -5.55
N LEU A 299 -3.13 -15.77 -4.83
CA LEU A 299 -4.08 -15.10 -3.93
C LEU A 299 -5.11 -14.23 -4.68
N LEU A 300 -4.83 -13.94 -5.95
CA LEU A 300 -5.68 -13.13 -6.81
C LEU A 300 -6.49 -13.99 -7.80
N LEU A 301 -6.03 -15.22 -8.07
CA LEU A 301 -6.76 -16.21 -8.86
C LEU A 301 -8.07 -16.61 -8.15
N ASN A 302 -9.05 -17.07 -8.92
CA ASN A 302 -10.41 -17.39 -8.44
C ASN A 302 -11.05 -16.23 -7.65
N GLY A 303 -10.78 -15.00 -8.08
CA GLY A 303 -11.30 -13.79 -7.43
C GLY A 303 -10.68 -13.47 -6.07
N GLY A 304 -9.80 -14.32 -5.54
CA GLY A 304 -9.21 -14.19 -4.21
C GLY A 304 -10.16 -14.54 -3.05
N GLU A 305 -11.19 -15.34 -3.32
CA GLU A 305 -12.21 -15.75 -2.35
C GLU A 305 -11.66 -16.45 -1.10
N ILE A 306 -10.46 -17.05 -1.17
CA ILE A 306 -9.79 -17.66 -0.01
C ILE A 306 -9.62 -16.69 1.17
N VAL A 307 -9.57 -15.37 0.92
CA VAL A 307 -9.51 -14.38 2.00
C VAL A 307 -10.79 -14.34 2.84
N LEU A 308 -11.94 -14.70 2.26
CA LEU A 308 -13.24 -14.70 2.94
C LEU A 308 -13.29 -15.78 4.01
N THR A 309 -12.66 -16.93 3.76
CA THR A 309 -12.62 -18.05 4.70
C THR A 309 -11.43 -17.96 5.65
N ALA A 310 -10.33 -17.31 5.25
CA ALA A 310 -9.15 -17.08 6.08
C ALA A 310 -9.36 -16.10 7.24
N LEU A 311 -10.40 -15.28 7.21
CA LEU A 311 -10.73 -14.35 8.29
C LEU A 311 -11.76 -14.96 9.26
N PRO A 312 -11.71 -14.63 10.56
CA PRO A 312 -12.73 -15.04 11.52
C PRO A 312 -14.12 -14.55 11.09
N PRO A 313 -15.22 -15.25 11.45
CA PRO A 313 -16.57 -14.83 11.07
C PRO A 313 -16.93 -13.40 11.47
N CYS A 314 -16.43 -12.92 12.62
CA CYS A 314 -16.63 -11.53 13.07
C CYS A 314 -15.92 -10.48 12.18
N MET A 315 -15.01 -10.90 11.31
CA MET A 315 -14.30 -10.09 10.33
C MET A 315 -14.81 -10.29 8.90
N ALA A 316 -15.97 -10.93 8.69
CA ALA A 316 -16.52 -11.12 7.34
C ALA A 316 -16.63 -9.81 6.51
N PRO A 317 -17.04 -8.65 7.07
CA PRO A 317 -17.01 -7.39 6.33
C PRO A 317 -15.61 -6.96 5.89
N VAL A 318 -14.57 -7.34 6.65
CA VAL A 318 -13.16 -7.09 6.31
C VAL A 318 -12.72 -7.98 5.16
N GLY A 319 -13.16 -9.24 5.15
CA GLY A 319 -12.91 -10.16 4.02
C GLY A 319 -13.46 -9.61 2.72
N GLU A 320 -14.68 -9.08 2.73
CA GLU A 320 -15.28 -8.45 1.56
C GLU A 320 -14.51 -7.19 1.13
N LEU A 321 -14.08 -6.35 2.06
CA LEU A 321 -13.23 -5.19 1.76
C LEU A 321 -11.91 -5.61 1.09
N LEU A 322 -11.24 -6.64 1.62
CA LEU A 322 -9.98 -7.15 1.07
C LEU A 322 -10.21 -7.74 -0.34
N LEU A 323 -11.24 -8.56 -0.50
CA LEU A 323 -11.65 -9.15 -1.78
C LEU A 323 -11.88 -8.07 -2.85
N ARG A 324 -12.67 -7.05 -2.53
CA ARG A 324 -12.91 -5.93 -3.44
C ARG A 324 -11.60 -5.19 -3.75
N THR A 325 -10.80 -4.90 -2.72
CA THR A 325 -9.52 -4.17 -2.90
C THR A 325 -8.58 -4.90 -3.86
N ILE A 326 -8.36 -6.21 -3.68
CA ILE A 326 -7.44 -6.96 -4.55
C ILE A 326 -7.91 -6.98 -6.01
N LYS A 327 -9.22 -6.98 -6.24
CA LYS A 327 -9.79 -6.90 -7.58
C LYS A 327 -9.47 -5.58 -8.26
N HIS A 328 -9.36 -4.46 -7.54
CA HIS A 328 -8.95 -3.17 -8.10
C HIS A 328 -7.44 -3.02 -8.29
N VAL A 329 -6.63 -3.83 -7.60
CA VAL A 329 -5.17 -3.85 -7.73
C VAL A 329 -4.73 -4.66 -8.95
N LEU A 330 -5.55 -5.63 -9.39
CA LEU A 330 -5.27 -6.51 -10.53
C LEU A 330 -4.81 -5.83 -11.85
N PRO A 331 -5.40 -4.72 -12.31
CA PRO A 331 -5.19 -4.20 -13.65
C PRO A 331 -3.77 -3.74 -13.94
N SER A 332 -3.34 -3.91 -15.19
CA SER A 332 -2.11 -3.29 -15.71
C SER A 332 -2.45 -2.03 -16.51
N TYR A 333 -2.51 -0.87 -15.84
CA TYR A 333 -2.86 0.40 -16.50
C TYR A 333 -2.00 0.73 -17.74
N PRO A 334 -0.68 0.43 -17.78
CA PRO A 334 0.11 0.64 -19.00
C PRO A 334 -0.34 -0.19 -20.21
N LEU A 335 -1.07 -1.30 -20.01
CA LEU A 335 -1.57 -2.16 -21.08
C LEU A 335 -2.97 -1.81 -21.57
N MET A 336 -3.67 -0.89 -20.90
CA MET A 336 -4.96 -0.41 -21.38
C MET A 336 -4.84 0.18 -22.79
N ALA A 337 -5.91 0.05 -23.58
CA ALA A 337 -5.97 0.63 -24.92
C ALA A 337 -5.80 2.15 -24.85
N GLU A 338 -6.50 2.76 -23.88
CA GLU A 338 -6.30 4.13 -23.44
C GLU A 338 -6.05 4.12 -21.93
N PRO A 339 -4.94 4.69 -21.44
CA PRO A 339 -4.64 4.70 -20.01
C PRO A 339 -5.59 5.65 -19.27
N PRO A 340 -5.77 5.46 -17.94
CA PRO A 340 -6.52 6.40 -17.11
C PRO A 340 -6.01 7.84 -17.27
N PRO A 341 -6.90 8.86 -17.25
CA PRO A 341 -6.51 10.25 -17.42
C PRO A 341 -5.68 10.82 -16.25
N HIS A 342 -5.62 10.08 -15.12
CA HIS A 342 -4.89 10.47 -13.92
C HIS A 342 -4.16 9.26 -13.33
N ASP A 343 -2.92 9.45 -12.86
CA ASP A 343 -2.12 8.36 -12.30
C ASP A 343 -2.59 7.89 -10.90
N ASP A 344 -3.53 8.62 -10.26
CA ASP A 344 -4.02 8.36 -8.90
C ASP A 344 -5.39 7.66 -8.83
N HIS A 345 -5.84 7.00 -9.91
CA HIS A 345 -7.11 6.25 -9.92
C HIS A 345 -7.11 5.08 -8.93
N LEU A 346 -6.00 4.34 -8.78
CA LEU A 346 -5.92 3.23 -7.83
C LEU A 346 -6.02 3.74 -6.38
N HIS A 347 -5.37 4.87 -6.06
CA HIS A 347 -5.53 5.53 -4.75
C HIS A 347 -6.99 5.88 -4.49
N GLU A 348 -7.66 6.47 -5.47
CA GLU A 348 -9.07 6.84 -5.35
C GLU A 348 -9.97 5.62 -5.11
N ALA A 349 -9.83 4.56 -5.92
CA ALA A 349 -10.63 3.35 -5.79
C ALA A 349 -10.53 2.74 -4.39
N MET A 350 -9.30 2.55 -3.89
CA MET A 350 -9.07 2.00 -2.55
C MET A 350 -9.59 2.93 -1.44
N LYS A 351 -9.42 4.24 -1.59
CA LYS A 351 -9.96 5.21 -0.63
C LYS A 351 -11.48 5.14 -0.56
N ARG A 352 -12.18 4.98 -1.69
CA ARG A 352 -13.65 4.85 -1.71
C ARG A 352 -14.11 3.57 -1.01
N LEU A 353 -13.46 2.44 -1.27
CA LEU A 353 -13.77 1.17 -0.59
C LEU A 353 -13.58 1.27 0.93
N ILE A 354 -12.46 1.83 1.36
CA ILE A 354 -12.15 2.01 2.78
C ILE A 354 -13.15 2.99 3.42
N LEU A 355 -13.49 4.11 2.75
CA LEU A 355 -14.46 5.07 3.28
C LEU A 355 -15.85 4.44 3.42
N GLN A 356 -16.31 3.69 2.41
CA GLN A 356 -17.58 2.98 2.46
C GLN A 356 -17.62 2.04 3.68
N TYR A 357 -16.60 1.19 3.83
CA TYR A 357 -16.47 0.30 4.98
C TYR A 357 -16.52 1.05 6.32
N LEU A 358 -15.76 2.14 6.45
CA LEU A 358 -15.66 2.92 7.69
C LEU A 358 -16.98 3.60 8.06
N VAL A 359 -17.79 3.98 7.07
CA VAL A 359 -19.11 4.56 7.29
C VAL A 359 -20.12 3.48 7.69
N ASP A 360 -20.12 2.34 7.00
CA ASP A 360 -21.04 1.23 7.26
C ASP A 360 -20.78 0.57 8.63
N ASN A 361 -19.52 0.57 9.08
CA ASN A 361 -19.08 -0.02 10.35
C ASN A 361 -18.71 1.03 11.40
N ARG A 362 -19.24 2.25 11.26
CA ARG A 362 -18.89 3.39 12.14
C ARG A 362 -19.24 3.12 13.60
N ASP A 363 -20.44 2.63 13.84
CA ASP A 363 -21.02 2.48 15.18
C ASP A 363 -20.77 1.08 15.77
N THR A 364 -20.19 0.17 14.97
CA THR A 364 -19.85 -1.20 15.36
C THR A 364 -18.41 -1.55 14.94
N PRO A 365 -17.40 -0.79 15.40
CA PRO A 365 -16.01 -1.08 15.07
C PRO A 365 -15.62 -2.45 15.63
N ILE A 366 -14.92 -3.27 14.85
CA ILE A 366 -14.41 -4.56 15.32
C ILE A 366 -13.20 -4.29 16.23
N PRO A 367 -13.28 -4.60 17.54
CA PRO A 367 -12.17 -4.41 18.46
C PRO A 367 -11.05 -5.42 18.15
N LEU A 368 -9.81 -4.97 18.27
CA LEU A 368 -8.60 -5.78 18.08
C LEU A 368 -7.81 -5.83 19.39
N ILE A 369 -6.98 -6.86 19.54
CA ILE A 369 -5.99 -6.93 20.62
C ILE A 369 -4.66 -6.38 20.07
N PRO A 370 -4.20 -5.19 20.50
CA PRO A 370 -2.98 -4.58 19.96
C PRO A 370 -1.77 -5.50 20.10
N HIS A 371 -0.93 -5.54 19.07
CA HIS A 371 0.29 -6.35 18.97
C HIS A 371 0.09 -7.88 19.01
N GLN A 372 -1.14 -8.36 19.21
CA GLN A 372 -1.43 -9.77 19.14
C GLN A 372 -1.74 -10.17 17.71
N LEU A 373 -0.97 -11.13 17.21
CA LEU A 373 -1.16 -11.70 15.88
C LEU A 373 -1.86 -13.04 15.99
N ARG A 374 -2.77 -13.30 15.05
CA ARG A 374 -3.32 -14.63 14.81
C ARG A 374 -2.18 -15.62 14.55
N PRO A 375 -2.25 -16.82 15.14
CA PRO A 375 -1.24 -17.84 14.95
C PRO A 375 -1.27 -18.37 13.51
N VAL A 376 -0.11 -18.75 13.00
CA VAL A 376 0.05 -19.43 11.72
C VAL A 376 0.70 -20.78 12.00
N TYR A 377 0.12 -21.85 11.44
CA TYR A 377 0.48 -23.21 11.80
C TYR A 377 1.27 -23.85 10.68
N PHE A 378 2.52 -23.45 10.54
CA PHE A 378 3.41 -24.17 9.65
C PHE A 378 3.56 -25.60 10.19
N PRO A 379 3.31 -26.64 9.37
CA PRO A 379 3.69 -28.00 9.74
C PRO A 379 5.17 -27.94 10.10
N GLU A 380 5.53 -28.38 11.31
CA GLU A 380 6.90 -28.36 11.79
C GLU A 380 7.83 -28.85 10.68
N ALA A 381 8.86 -28.06 10.38
CA ALA A 381 9.91 -28.43 9.47
C ALA A 381 10.30 -29.89 9.75
N ARG A 382 10.42 -30.71 8.70
CA ARG A 382 11.36 -31.83 8.74
C ARG A 382 12.68 -31.27 9.29
N ALA A 383 12.96 -31.66 10.53
CA ALA A 383 14.05 -31.24 11.39
C ALA A 383 15.20 -30.48 10.70
N VAL A 384 15.27 -29.17 10.95
CA VAL A 384 16.58 -28.50 11.08
C VAL A 384 16.50 -27.55 12.27
N LYS A 385 17.15 -27.95 13.37
CA LYS A 385 17.48 -27.07 14.49
C LYS A 385 18.27 -25.87 13.93
N GLN A 386 17.74 -24.67 14.00
CA GLN A 386 18.57 -23.46 13.92
C GLN A 386 18.84 -22.97 15.34
N ARG A 387 20.11 -23.09 15.73
CA ARG A 387 20.72 -22.30 16.80
C ARG A 387 20.88 -20.86 16.28
N PHE A 388 20.71 -19.94 17.22
CA PHE A 388 20.85 -18.48 17.17
C PHE A 388 21.86 -17.93 16.17
#